data_AF-A0A974AS05-F1
#
_entry.id   AF-A0A974AS05-F1
#
_cell.length_a   1.000
_cell.length_b   1.000
_cell.length_c   1.000
_cell.angle_alpha   90.00
_cell.angle_beta   90.00
_cell.angle_gamma   90.00
#
_symmetry.space_group_name_H-M   'P 1'
#
loop_
_entity.id
_entity.type
_entity.pdbx_description
1 polymer ?
#
loop_
_entity_poly.entity_id
_entity_poly.type
_entity_poly.pdbx_seq_one_letter_code
_entity_poly.pdbx_strand_id
1 'polypeptide(L)'
;MKLGYKLLAAPLLTAVVVIAAGQINGYLQNGQSEKGLASSQDSLELFKTMASAQQQMAEVHAGVYRTVALVDSLDEAKVKALRADFVTQLTGVRRVVETLAGNPELDPKVQGDIKAAAELVGTYAKQADSAINFAQMDANTGIGAMQRAEVTFKQLIKAAATITGEIEAASHETIAQSRARGRSISWTLGLIALLVGGTAVLLAWRMQQKIVASLAHAAGVANQVAQGNLAVDATTDRDDEVGDLLRAMDAMARQLNQSIATVRESSESIRLA
;
A
#
# COMPACT_ATOMS: atom_id res chain seq x y z
N MET A 1 -20.10 -36.15 12.60
CA MET A 1 -19.68 -34.98 13.44
C MET A 1 -20.85 -34.53 14.29
N LYS A 2 -20.60 -34.33 15.58
CA LYS A 2 -21.56 -33.81 16.57
C LYS A 2 -22.11 -32.43 16.17
N LEU A 3 -23.38 -32.16 16.47
CA LEU A 3 -24.17 -30.99 16.08
C LEU A 3 -23.53 -29.68 16.53
N GLY A 4 -22.97 -29.66 17.75
CA GLY A 4 -22.29 -28.48 18.30
C GLY A 4 -21.07 -28.06 17.45
N TYR A 5 -20.27 -29.03 16.98
CA TYR A 5 -19.13 -28.73 16.09
C TYR A 5 -19.60 -28.29 14.71
N LYS A 6 -20.69 -28.86 14.18
CA LYS A 6 -21.27 -28.40 12.91
C LYS A 6 -21.72 -26.94 13.01
N LEU A 7 -22.41 -26.56 14.09
CA LEU A 7 -22.93 -25.21 14.29
C LEU A 7 -21.83 -24.14 14.46
N LEU A 8 -20.73 -24.48 15.15
CA LEU A 8 -19.62 -23.55 15.36
C LEU A 8 -18.64 -23.48 14.19
N ALA A 9 -18.55 -24.53 13.37
CA ALA A 9 -17.59 -24.59 12.27
C ALA A 9 -17.77 -23.43 11.28
N ALA A 10 -19.00 -23.16 10.84
CA ALA A 10 -19.28 -22.11 9.86
C ALA A 10 -18.86 -20.70 10.37
N PRO A 11 -19.37 -20.18 11.51
CA PRO A 11 -19.01 -18.84 12.00
C PRO A 11 -17.52 -18.69 12.35
N LEU A 12 -16.87 -19.76 12.86
CA LEU A 12 -15.42 -19.72 13.11
C LEU A 12 -14.63 -19.63 11.81
N LEU A 13 -15.01 -20.39 10.78
CA LEU A 13 -14.36 -20.34 9.48
C LEU A 13 -14.55 -18.95 8.84
N THR A 14 -15.73 -18.35 8.96
CA THR A 14 -15.95 -16.96 8.51
C THR A 14 -15.07 -15.97 9.24
N ALA A 15 -14.98 -16.07 10.57
CA ALA A 15 -14.17 -15.16 11.38
C ALA A 15 -12.69 -15.26 10.97
N VAL A 16 -12.17 -16.47 10.79
CA VAL A 16 -10.79 -16.70 10.34
C VAL A 16 -10.55 -16.10 8.96
N VAL A 17 -11.46 -16.31 8.00
CA VAL A 17 -11.31 -15.76 6.65
C VAL A 17 -11.31 -14.24 6.66
N VAL A 18 -12.25 -13.61 7.38
CA VAL A 18 -12.34 -12.15 7.44
C VAL A 18 -11.10 -11.54 8.10
N ILE A 19 -10.62 -12.13 9.20
CA ILE A 19 -9.41 -11.67 9.88
C ILE A 19 -8.19 -11.85 8.96
N ALA A 20 -8.02 -13.02 8.34
CA ALA A 20 -6.91 -13.28 7.43
C ALA A 20 -6.91 -12.32 6.23
N ALA A 21 -8.07 -12.10 5.60
CA ALA A 21 -8.21 -11.15 4.51
C ALA A 21 -7.88 -9.71 4.94
N GLY A 22 -8.34 -9.30 6.13
CA GLY A 22 -8.01 -8.00 6.71
C GLY A 22 -6.51 -7.82 6.97
N GLN A 23 -5.85 -8.84 7.54
CA GLN A 23 -4.41 -8.82 7.81
C GLN A 23 -3.58 -8.80 6.53
N ILE A 24 -3.95 -9.61 5.53
CA ILE A 24 -3.27 -9.62 4.21
C ILE A 24 -3.42 -8.27 3.52
N ASN A 25 -4.64 -7.70 3.53
CA ASN A 25 -4.88 -6.38 2.95
C ASN A 25 -4.06 -5.30 3.66
N GLY A 26 -4.04 -5.31 4.99
CA GLY A 26 -3.25 -4.38 5.80
C GLY A 26 -1.74 -4.49 5.52
N TYR A 27 -1.21 -5.71 5.45
CA TYR A 27 0.20 -5.96 5.15
C TYR A 27 0.58 -5.47 3.75
N LEU A 28 -0.23 -5.79 2.73
CA LEU A 28 0.02 -5.34 1.35
C LEU A 28 -0.12 -3.82 1.20
N GLN A 29 -0.99 -3.18 1.98
CA GLN A 29 -1.14 -1.74 2.00
C GLN A 29 0.04 -1.06 2.71
N ASN A 30 0.52 -1.61 3.83
CA ASN A 30 1.72 -1.14 4.51
C ASN A 30 2.96 -1.22 3.61
N GLY A 31 3.19 -2.36 2.94
CA GLY A 31 4.33 -2.50 2.04
C GLY A 31 4.30 -1.54 0.84
N GLN A 32 3.11 -1.14 0.38
CA GLN A 32 2.97 -0.11 -0.66
C GLN A 32 3.21 1.30 -0.10
N SER A 33 2.78 1.56 1.13
CA SER A 33 3.06 2.81 1.82
C SER A 33 4.56 2.98 2.06
N GLU A 34 5.27 1.90 2.43
CA GLU A 34 6.73 1.92 2.59
C GLU A 34 7.44 2.24 1.27
N LYS A 35 7.04 1.63 0.16
CA LYS A 35 7.59 1.95 -1.18
C LYS A 35 7.31 3.40 -1.59
N GLY A 36 6.11 3.91 -1.31
CA GLY A 36 5.77 5.30 -1.56
C GLY A 36 6.57 6.28 -0.69
N LEU A 37 6.81 5.92 0.58
CA LEU A 37 7.61 6.71 1.51
C LEU A 37 9.09 6.73 1.11
N ALA A 38 9.66 5.57 0.75
CA ALA A 38 11.03 5.46 0.25
C ALA A 38 11.23 6.31 -1.01
N SER A 39 10.36 6.14 -2.02
CA SER A 39 10.41 6.96 -3.25
C SER A 39 10.29 8.47 -2.96
N SER A 40 9.46 8.85 -1.98
CA SER A 40 9.36 10.24 -1.54
C SER A 40 10.60 10.74 -0.82
N GLN A 41 11.28 9.89 -0.03
CA GLN A 41 12.54 10.23 0.64
C GLN A 41 13.66 10.42 -0.38
N ASP A 42 13.78 9.52 -1.35
CA ASP A 42 14.78 9.60 -2.42
C ASP A 42 14.58 10.86 -3.27
N SER A 43 13.33 11.15 -3.63
CA SER A 43 12.96 12.38 -4.35
C SER A 43 13.32 13.65 -3.56
N LEU A 44 13.12 13.64 -2.24
CA LEU A 44 13.43 14.76 -1.37
C LEU A 44 14.95 14.97 -1.23
N GLU A 45 15.71 13.89 -1.13
CA GLU A 45 17.18 13.95 -1.07
C GLU A 45 17.76 14.52 -2.38
N LEU A 46 17.23 14.07 -3.51
CA LEU A 46 17.58 14.59 -4.82
C LEU A 46 17.23 16.08 -4.95
N PHE A 47 16.04 16.47 -4.49
CA PHE A 47 15.61 17.87 -4.49
C PHE A 47 16.52 18.75 -3.62
N LYS A 48 16.86 18.30 -2.39
CA LYS A 48 17.79 19.00 -1.50
C LYS A 48 19.17 19.17 -2.12
N THR A 49 19.67 18.12 -2.78
CA THR A 49 20.98 18.15 -3.44
C THR A 49 20.97 19.15 -4.61
N MET A 50 19.91 19.12 -5.43
CA MET A 50 19.76 20.07 -6.54
C MET A 50 19.61 21.51 -6.05
N ALA A 51 18.81 21.74 -5.01
CA ALA A 51 18.63 23.05 -4.40
C ALA A 51 19.94 23.59 -3.81
N SER A 52 20.73 22.74 -3.13
CA SER A 52 22.05 23.11 -2.63
C SER A 52 23.00 23.48 -3.78
N ALA A 53 22.98 22.73 -4.89
CA ALA A 53 23.79 23.03 -6.06
C ALA A 53 23.37 24.35 -6.72
N GLN A 54 22.07 24.61 -6.85
CA GLN A 54 21.54 25.89 -7.34
C GLN A 54 21.94 27.07 -6.44
N GLN A 55 21.83 26.91 -5.12
CA GLN A 55 22.24 27.94 -4.17
C GLN A 55 23.74 28.24 -4.29
N GLN A 56 24.58 27.21 -4.32
CA GLN A 56 26.03 27.38 -4.49
C GLN A 56 26.37 28.06 -5.82
N MET A 57 25.67 27.70 -6.91
CA MET A 57 25.83 28.39 -8.21
C MET A 57 25.43 29.86 -8.13
N ALA A 58 24.36 30.20 -7.43
CA ALA A 58 23.92 31.59 -7.24
C ALA A 58 24.92 32.40 -6.40
N GLU A 59 25.47 31.80 -5.35
CA GLU A 59 26.52 32.39 -4.51
C GLU A 59 27.80 32.66 -5.32
N VAL A 60 28.26 31.68 -6.11
CA VAL A 60 29.39 31.85 -7.06
C VAL A 60 29.07 32.99 -8.01
N HIS A 61 27.88 33.00 -8.60
CA HIS A 61 27.50 33.99 -9.59
C HIS A 61 27.50 35.41 -9.04
N ALA A 62 26.92 35.63 -7.87
CA ALA A 62 26.98 36.90 -7.16
C ALA A 62 28.43 37.28 -6.79
N GLY A 63 29.23 36.29 -6.37
CA GLY A 63 30.65 36.46 -6.06
C GLY A 63 31.47 36.94 -7.25
N VAL A 64 31.26 36.35 -8.43
CA VAL A 64 31.92 36.75 -9.69
C VAL A 64 31.52 38.17 -10.06
N TYR A 65 30.23 38.50 -10.03
CA TYR A 65 29.75 39.87 -10.28
C TYR A 65 30.39 40.89 -9.34
N ARG A 66 30.44 40.60 -8.04
CA ARG A 66 31.09 41.46 -7.05
C ARG A 66 32.58 41.62 -7.33
N THR A 67 33.26 40.54 -7.72
CA THR A 67 34.70 40.56 -8.01
C THR A 67 35.00 41.41 -9.25
N VAL A 68 34.21 41.27 -10.30
CA VAL A 68 34.33 42.07 -11.52
C VAL A 68 34.04 43.54 -11.23
N ALA A 69 32.98 43.84 -10.47
CA ALA A 69 32.58 45.22 -10.17
C ALA A 69 33.55 45.97 -9.25
N LEU A 70 34.25 45.26 -8.36
CA LEU A 70 35.17 45.84 -7.38
C LEU A 70 36.64 45.62 -7.73
N VAL A 71 36.95 45.14 -8.94
CA VAL A 71 38.30 44.69 -9.32
C VAL A 71 39.36 45.78 -9.09
N ASP A 72 39.05 47.04 -9.40
CA ASP A 72 39.94 48.19 -9.21
C ASP A 72 40.21 48.52 -7.74
N SER A 73 39.31 48.10 -6.84
CA SER A 73 39.41 48.29 -5.39
C SER A 73 40.01 47.08 -4.66
N LEU A 74 40.35 46.01 -5.39
CA LEU A 74 40.92 44.78 -4.84
C LEU A 74 42.41 44.67 -5.20
N ASP A 75 43.21 44.20 -4.26
CA ASP A 75 44.59 43.83 -4.57
C ASP A 75 44.64 42.51 -5.37
N GLU A 76 45.73 42.32 -6.11
CA GLU A 76 45.92 41.16 -6.99
C GLU A 76 45.84 39.82 -6.22
N ALA A 77 46.33 39.81 -4.98
CA ALA A 77 46.28 38.63 -4.11
C ALA A 77 44.84 38.23 -3.77
N LYS A 78 43.98 39.19 -3.43
CA LYS A 78 42.55 38.96 -3.18
C LYS A 78 41.81 38.48 -4.42
N VAL A 79 42.06 39.08 -5.59
CA VAL A 79 41.42 38.63 -6.84
C VAL A 79 41.82 37.18 -7.16
N LYS A 80 43.10 36.84 -6.99
CA LYS A 80 43.59 35.47 -7.17
C LYS A 80 42.96 34.48 -6.18
N ALA A 81 42.83 34.87 -4.91
CA ALA A 81 42.19 34.04 -3.89
C ALA A 81 40.70 33.79 -4.19
N LEU A 82 39.96 34.84 -4.56
CA LEU A 82 38.54 34.73 -4.95
C LEU A 82 38.35 33.84 -6.18
N ARG A 83 39.21 34.00 -7.20
CA ARG A 83 39.18 33.15 -8.40
C ARG A 83 39.42 31.68 -8.06
N ALA A 84 40.40 31.39 -7.19
CA ALA A 84 40.66 30.02 -6.74
C ALA A 84 39.49 29.41 -5.95
N ASP A 85 38.83 30.22 -5.11
CA ASP A 85 37.62 29.80 -4.39
C ASP A 85 36.47 29.47 -5.35
N PHE A 86 36.18 30.33 -6.34
CA PHE A 86 35.15 30.06 -7.35
C PHE A 86 35.42 28.78 -8.15
N VAL A 87 36.67 28.55 -8.57
CA VAL A 87 37.04 27.30 -9.26
C VAL A 87 36.78 26.08 -8.37
N THR A 88 37.10 26.18 -7.08
CA THR A 88 36.87 25.11 -6.11
C THR A 88 35.39 24.82 -5.94
N GLN A 89 34.57 25.87 -5.76
CA GLN A 89 33.12 25.76 -5.62
C GLN A 89 32.46 25.18 -6.88
N LEU A 90 32.80 25.68 -8.07
CA LEU A 90 32.28 25.19 -9.35
C LEU A 90 32.68 23.74 -9.63
N THR A 91 33.89 23.34 -9.25
CA THR A 91 34.34 21.94 -9.34
C THR A 91 33.53 21.05 -8.39
N GLY A 92 33.24 21.55 -7.18
CA GLY A 92 32.35 20.90 -6.23
C GLY A 92 30.95 20.68 -6.80
N VAL A 93 30.32 21.74 -7.31
CA VAL A 93 28.99 21.68 -7.95
C VAL A 93 29.01 20.68 -9.11
N ARG A 94 30.00 20.78 -10.01
CA ARG A 94 30.11 19.87 -11.17
C ARG A 94 30.18 18.41 -10.73
N ARG A 95 30.96 18.09 -9.70
CA ARG A 95 31.06 16.73 -9.15
C ARG A 95 29.73 16.25 -8.58
N VAL A 96 29.01 17.10 -7.85
CA VAL A 96 27.68 16.75 -7.31
C VAL A 96 26.72 16.44 -8.45
N VAL A 97 26.63 17.31 -9.46
CA VAL A 97 25.76 17.13 -10.63
C VAL A 97 26.13 15.85 -11.41
N GLU A 98 27.42 15.59 -11.63
CA GLU A 98 27.89 14.35 -12.28
C GLU A 98 27.56 13.09 -11.47
N THR A 99 27.66 13.16 -10.14
CA THR A 99 27.30 12.04 -9.25
C THR A 99 25.81 11.74 -9.36
N LEU A 100 24.96 12.77 -9.39
CA LEU A 100 23.53 12.60 -9.58
C LEU A 100 23.20 11.97 -10.95
N ALA A 101 23.88 12.40 -12.02
CA ALA A 101 23.70 11.81 -13.34
C ALA A 101 24.08 10.33 -13.42
N GLY A 102 24.93 9.86 -12.50
CA GLY A 102 25.33 8.46 -12.39
C GLY A 102 24.32 7.59 -11.64
N ASN A 103 23.28 8.15 -11.04
CA ASN A 103 22.28 7.38 -10.30
C ASN A 103 21.42 6.54 -11.27
N PRO A 104 21.49 5.20 -11.22
CA PRO A 104 20.75 4.32 -12.14
C PRO A 104 19.24 4.31 -11.91
N GLU A 105 18.76 4.84 -10.77
CA GLU A 105 17.33 4.92 -10.45
C GLU A 105 16.63 6.10 -11.14
N LEU A 106 17.39 7.03 -11.71
CA LEU A 106 16.85 8.17 -12.46
C LEU A 106 16.43 7.75 -13.86
N ASP A 107 15.38 8.41 -14.35
CA ASP A 107 14.96 8.27 -15.74
C ASP A 107 16.11 8.66 -16.70
N PRO A 108 16.31 7.91 -17.80
CA PRO A 108 17.39 8.20 -18.77
C PRO A 108 17.36 9.63 -19.32
N LYS A 109 16.17 10.23 -19.45
CA LYS A 109 16.01 11.62 -19.87
C LYS A 109 16.54 12.56 -18.79
N VAL A 110 16.16 12.35 -17.53
CA VAL A 110 16.64 13.15 -16.39
C VAL A 110 18.17 13.04 -16.26
N GLN A 111 18.74 11.84 -16.41
CA GLN A 111 20.19 11.67 -16.45
C GLN A 111 20.85 12.48 -17.58
N GLY A 112 20.23 12.48 -18.76
CA GLY A 112 20.69 13.28 -19.91
C GLY A 112 20.65 14.78 -19.63
N ASP A 113 19.56 15.27 -19.02
CA ASP A 113 19.39 16.69 -18.68
C ASP A 113 20.37 17.13 -17.58
N ILE A 114 20.65 16.27 -16.59
CA ILE A 114 21.68 16.52 -15.57
C ILE A 114 23.08 16.58 -16.21
N LYS A 115 23.40 15.70 -17.16
CA LYS A 115 24.68 15.77 -17.91
C LYS A 115 24.80 17.07 -18.71
N ALA A 116 23.73 17.49 -19.38
CA ALA A 116 23.71 18.76 -20.10
C ALA A 116 23.91 19.95 -19.14
N ALA A 117 23.31 19.92 -17.95
CA ALA A 117 23.54 20.91 -16.90
C ALA A 117 25.00 20.93 -16.43
N ALA A 118 25.65 19.77 -16.26
CA ALA A 118 27.07 19.69 -15.91
C ALA A 118 27.99 20.35 -16.95
N GLU A 119 27.68 20.19 -18.25
CA GLU A 119 28.40 20.87 -19.33
C GLU A 119 28.20 22.40 -19.31
N LEU A 120 26.98 22.84 -18.97
CA LEU A 120 26.69 24.27 -18.78
C LEU A 120 27.46 24.86 -17.59
N VAL A 121 27.65 24.10 -16.49
CA VAL A 121 28.50 24.53 -15.35
C VAL A 121 29.93 24.75 -15.81
N GLY A 122 30.49 23.82 -16.61
CA GLY A 122 31.83 23.97 -17.19
C GLY A 122 31.96 25.16 -18.14
N THR A 123 30.91 25.43 -18.92
CA THR A 123 30.83 26.59 -19.81
C THR A 123 30.78 27.89 -19.02
N TYR A 124 29.94 27.96 -17.98
CA TYR A 124 29.84 29.09 -17.08
C TYR A 124 31.17 29.39 -16.40
N ALA A 125 31.87 28.36 -15.90
CA ALA A 125 33.18 28.50 -15.27
C ALA A 125 34.20 29.20 -16.16
N LYS A 126 34.30 28.79 -17.43
CA LYS A 126 35.21 29.42 -18.42
C LYS A 126 34.84 30.87 -18.70
N GLN A 127 33.55 31.17 -18.82
CA GLN A 127 33.07 32.53 -19.08
C GLN A 127 33.27 33.46 -17.88
N ALA A 128 33.02 32.98 -16.67
CA ALA A 128 33.27 33.71 -15.43
C ALA A 128 34.77 34.00 -15.25
N ASP A 129 35.64 33.01 -15.45
CA ASP A 129 37.09 33.21 -15.39
C ASP A 129 37.57 34.25 -16.42
N SER A 130 37.09 34.14 -17.66
CA SER A 130 37.38 35.10 -18.73
C SER A 130 36.94 36.52 -18.35
N ALA A 131 35.75 36.66 -17.75
CA ALA A 131 35.24 37.97 -17.34
C ALA A 131 36.10 38.59 -16.23
N ILE A 132 36.56 37.81 -15.24
CA ILE A 132 37.47 38.30 -14.22
C ILE A 132 38.83 38.67 -14.84
N ASN A 133 39.36 37.88 -15.78
CA ASN A 133 40.60 38.22 -16.49
C ASN A 133 40.50 39.54 -17.26
N PHE A 134 39.38 39.76 -17.97
CA PHE A 134 39.15 41.03 -18.65
C PHE A 134 38.97 42.18 -17.66
N ALA A 135 38.26 41.95 -16.54
CA ALA A 135 38.08 42.96 -15.50
C ALA A 135 39.43 43.45 -14.91
N GLN A 136 40.40 42.55 -14.76
CA GLN A 136 41.75 42.91 -14.29
C GLN A 136 42.52 43.82 -15.27
N MET A 137 42.18 43.77 -16.56
CA MET A 137 42.78 44.65 -17.58
C MET A 137 42.00 45.96 -17.72
N ASP A 138 40.67 45.86 -17.75
CA ASP A 138 39.73 46.97 -17.85
C ASP A 138 38.37 46.54 -17.26
N ALA A 139 37.93 47.23 -16.20
CA ALA A 139 36.70 46.90 -15.48
C ALA A 139 35.46 46.86 -16.38
N ASN A 140 35.34 47.80 -17.33
CA ASN A 140 34.20 47.87 -18.25
C ASN A 140 34.14 46.68 -19.21
N THR A 141 35.30 46.23 -19.70
CA THR A 141 35.42 45.03 -20.55
C THR A 141 35.05 43.77 -19.77
N GLY A 142 35.43 43.69 -18.50
CA GLY A 142 34.99 42.63 -17.59
C GLY A 142 33.47 42.58 -17.42
N ILE A 143 32.83 43.72 -17.18
CA ILE A 143 31.36 43.83 -17.07
C ILE A 143 30.68 43.41 -18.38
N GLY A 144 31.21 43.82 -19.54
CA GLY A 144 30.70 43.39 -20.84
C GLY A 144 30.82 41.87 -21.04
N ALA A 145 31.95 41.28 -20.64
CA ALA A 145 32.18 39.84 -20.73
C ALA A 145 31.23 39.01 -19.83
N MET A 146 30.78 39.58 -18.71
CA MET A 146 29.80 38.94 -17.80
C MET A 146 28.45 38.65 -18.47
N GLN A 147 28.07 39.36 -19.54
CA GLN A 147 26.81 39.10 -20.23
C GLN A 147 26.70 37.66 -20.78
N ARG A 148 27.82 37.08 -21.23
CA ARG A 148 27.83 35.67 -21.69
C ARG A 148 27.63 34.70 -20.52
N ALA A 149 28.34 34.95 -19.41
CA ALA A 149 28.19 34.19 -18.18
C ALA A 149 26.75 34.25 -17.66
N GLU A 150 26.11 35.41 -17.74
CA GLU A 150 24.71 35.62 -17.35
C GLU A 150 23.73 34.80 -18.21
N VAL A 151 23.94 34.74 -19.53
CA VAL A 151 23.11 33.90 -20.42
C VAL A 151 23.23 32.43 -20.04
N THR A 152 24.45 31.93 -19.83
CA THR A 152 24.66 30.53 -19.42
C THR A 152 24.14 30.26 -18.02
N PHE A 153 24.23 31.21 -17.09
CA PHE A 153 23.64 31.08 -15.76
C PHE A 153 22.11 30.97 -15.81
N LYS A 154 21.44 31.77 -16.65
CA LYS A 154 19.98 31.63 -16.89
C LYS A 154 19.62 30.27 -17.50
N GLN A 155 20.45 29.73 -18.38
CA GLN A 155 20.26 28.38 -18.92
C GLN A 155 20.39 27.32 -17.82
N LEU A 156 21.34 27.47 -16.90
CA LEU A 156 21.48 26.58 -15.73
C LEU A 156 20.26 26.63 -14.81
N ILE A 157 19.74 27.82 -14.51
CA ILE A 157 18.50 27.96 -13.72
C ILE A 157 17.34 27.24 -14.40
N LYS A 158 17.17 27.45 -15.72
CA LYS A 158 16.12 26.80 -16.49
C LYS A 158 16.28 25.28 -16.52
N ALA A 159 17.49 24.79 -16.76
CA ALA A 159 17.79 23.36 -16.77
C ALA A 159 17.47 22.71 -15.42
N ALA A 160 17.90 23.35 -14.33
CA ALA A 160 17.62 22.87 -12.99
C ALA A 160 16.10 22.86 -12.67
N ALA A 161 15.35 23.88 -13.10
CA ALA A 161 13.89 23.90 -12.96
C ALA A 161 13.19 22.77 -13.76
N THR A 162 13.67 22.49 -14.98
CA THR A 162 13.18 21.37 -15.80
C THR A 162 13.48 20.03 -15.11
N ILE A 163 14.70 19.83 -14.63
CA ILE A 163 15.10 18.61 -13.92
C ILE A 163 14.23 18.39 -12.67
N THR A 164 14.04 19.42 -11.84
CA THR A 164 13.20 19.31 -10.64
C THR A 164 11.75 18.99 -10.97
N GLY A 165 11.20 19.60 -12.03
CA GLY A 165 9.82 19.33 -12.46
C GLY A 165 9.62 17.90 -12.97
N GLU A 166 10.62 17.33 -13.63
CA GLU A 166 10.57 15.94 -14.12
C GLU A 166 10.70 14.93 -13.00
N ILE A 167 11.56 15.20 -12.01
CA ILE A 167 11.66 14.39 -10.79
C ILE A 167 10.33 14.41 -10.03
N GLU A 168 9.72 15.59 -9.87
CA GLU A 168 8.42 15.74 -9.21
C GLU A 168 7.32 14.98 -9.96
N ALA A 169 7.26 15.10 -11.29
CA ALA A 169 6.31 14.37 -12.12
C ALA A 169 6.48 12.84 -12.00
N ALA A 170 7.71 12.34 -12.06
CA ALA A 170 8.00 10.92 -11.91
C ALA A 170 7.63 10.38 -10.52
N SER A 171 7.89 11.17 -9.47
CA SER A 171 7.51 10.84 -8.10
C SER A 171 5.98 10.78 -7.95
N HIS A 172 5.26 11.78 -8.48
CA HIS A 172 3.81 11.80 -8.48
C HIS A 172 3.20 10.61 -9.21
N GLU A 173 3.74 10.26 -10.38
CA GLU A 173 3.26 9.10 -11.14
C GLU A 173 3.49 7.80 -10.38
N THR A 174 4.66 7.62 -9.78
CA THR A 174 4.99 6.43 -8.97
C THR A 174 4.05 6.28 -7.77
N ILE A 175 3.76 7.38 -7.07
CA ILE A 175 2.81 7.41 -5.95
C ILE A 175 1.38 7.13 -6.44
N ALA A 176 0.96 7.72 -7.56
CA ALA A 176 -0.37 7.51 -8.12
C ALA A 176 -0.57 6.05 -8.57
N GLN A 177 0.40 5.46 -9.26
CA GLN A 177 0.39 4.06 -9.66
C GLN A 177 0.37 3.12 -8.45
N SER A 178 1.14 3.42 -7.41
CA SER A 178 1.15 2.65 -6.16
C SER A 178 -0.21 2.71 -5.46
N ARG A 179 -0.83 3.90 -5.36
CA ARG A 179 -2.19 4.06 -4.82
C ARG A 179 -3.24 3.33 -5.65
N ALA A 180 -3.15 3.37 -6.98
CA ALA A 180 -4.08 2.70 -7.88
C ALA A 180 -4.00 1.17 -7.75
N ARG A 181 -2.77 0.61 -7.73
CA ARG A 181 -2.53 -0.81 -7.49
C ARG A 181 -3.06 -1.25 -6.12
N GLY A 182 -2.78 -0.47 -5.07
CA GLY A 182 -3.27 -0.75 -3.72
C GLY A 182 -4.78 -0.75 -3.62
N ARG A 183 -5.44 0.19 -4.30
CA ARG A 183 -6.90 0.24 -4.37
C ARG A 183 -7.48 -0.96 -5.12
N SER A 184 -6.88 -1.34 -6.25
CA SER A 184 -7.32 -2.52 -7.02
C SER A 184 -7.19 -3.81 -6.20
N ILE A 185 -6.05 -4.02 -5.55
CA ILE A 185 -5.80 -5.17 -4.67
C ILE A 185 -6.78 -5.18 -3.48
N SER A 186 -7.03 -4.02 -2.87
CA SER A 186 -7.97 -3.94 -1.75
C SER A 186 -9.42 -4.25 -2.19
N TRP A 187 -9.84 -3.83 -3.39
CA TRP A 187 -11.16 -4.16 -3.92
C TRP A 187 -11.31 -5.64 -4.25
N THR A 188 -10.29 -6.25 -4.87
CA THR A 188 -10.33 -7.68 -5.21
C THR A 188 -10.33 -8.54 -3.94
N LEU A 189 -9.49 -8.24 -2.96
CA LEU A 189 -9.51 -8.91 -1.66
C LEU A 189 -10.82 -8.69 -0.91
N GLY A 190 -11.36 -7.47 -0.94
CA GLY A 190 -12.67 -7.16 -0.35
C GLY A 190 -13.81 -7.96 -0.98
N LEU A 191 -13.83 -8.09 -2.31
CA LEU A 191 -14.80 -8.91 -3.04
C LEU A 191 -14.67 -10.40 -2.69
N ILE A 192 -13.44 -10.92 -2.64
CA ILE A 192 -13.19 -12.32 -2.26
C ILE A 192 -13.66 -12.56 -0.82
N ALA A 193 -13.31 -11.66 0.11
CA ALA A 193 -13.73 -11.76 1.51
C ALA A 193 -15.26 -11.69 1.65
N LEU A 194 -15.95 -10.84 0.87
CA LEU A 194 -17.41 -10.79 0.83
C LEU A 194 -18.03 -12.08 0.27
N LEU A 195 -17.47 -12.65 -0.80
CA LEU A 195 -17.97 -13.90 -1.39
C LEU A 195 -17.79 -15.07 -0.43
N VAL A 196 -16.59 -15.24 0.15
CA VAL A 196 -16.33 -16.33 1.10
C VAL A 196 -17.10 -16.13 2.40
N GLY A 197 -17.15 -14.90 2.90
CA GLY A 197 -17.94 -14.55 4.08
C GLY A 197 -19.42 -14.80 3.88
N GLY A 198 -19.98 -14.32 2.77
CA GLY A 198 -21.39 -14.47 2.41
C GLY A 198 -21.79 -15.93 2.20
N THR A 199 -20.94 -16.72 1.54
CA THR A 199 -21.21 -18.16 1.37
C THR A 199 -21.21 -18.92 2.70
N ALA A 200 -20.29 -18.62 3.62
CA ALA A 200 -20.30 -19.24 4.94
C ALA A 200 -21.54 -18.85 5.77
N VAL A 201 -21.95 -17.57 5.73
CA VAL A 201 -23.19 -17.09 6.39
C VAL A 201 -24.41 -17.79 5.80
N LEU A 202 -24.49 -17.91 4.47
CA LEU A 202 -25.59 -18.61 3.80
C LEU A 202 -25.67 -20.08 4.21
N LEU A 203 -24.53 -20.78 4.27
CA LEU A 203 -24.45 -22.18 4.70
C LEU A 203 -24.85 -22.34 6.17
N ALA A 204 -24.39 -21.44 7.05
CA ALA A 204 -24.78 -21.43 8.47
C ALA A 204 -26.30 -21.25 8.62
N TRP A 205 -26.87 -20.28 7.89
CA TRP A 205 -28.31 -20.01 7.93
C TRP A 205 -29.14 -21.20 7.43
N ARG A 206 -28.74 -21.82 6.32
CA ARG A 206 -29.37 -23.04 5.78
C ARG A 206 -29.32 -24.20 6.77
N MET A 207 -28.19 -24.38 7.47
CA MET A 207 -28.06 -25.44 8.47
C MET A 207 -28.91 -25.16 9.71
N GLN A 208 -28.96 -23.91 10.17
CA GLN A 208 -29.85 -23.51 11.27
C GLN A 208 -31.32 -23.80 10.94
N GLN A 209 -31.78 -23.45 9.73
CA GLN A 209 -33.14 -23.75 9.28
C GLN A 209 -33.44 -25.26 9.32
N LYS A 210 -32.51 -26.10 8.84
CA LYS A 210 -32.66 -27.57 8.89
C LYS A 210 -32.75 -28.10 10.32
N ILE A 211 -31.94 -27.58 11.24
CA ILE A 211 -31.94 -28.02 12.64
C ILE A 211 -33.25 -27.64 13.33
N VAL A 212 -33.69 -26.38 13.17
CA VAL A 212 -34.95 -25.89 13.74
C VAL A 212 -36.14 -26.70 13.22
N ALA A 213 -36.18 -27.01 11.92
CA ALA A 213 -37.24 -27.83 11.34
C ALA A 213 -37.25 -29.26 11.92
N SER A 214 -36.09 -29.91 12.05
CA SER A 214 -36.02 -31.26 12.63
C SER A 214 -36.38 -31.29 14.12
N LEU A 215 -36.01 -30.26 14.89
CA LEU A 215 -36.42 -30.14 16.29
C LEU A 215 -37.93 -29.91 16.41
N ALA A 216 -38.53 -29.11 15.53
CA ALA A 216 -39.97 -28.91 15.49
C ALA A 216 -40.71 -30.22 15.14
N HIS A 217 -40.15 -31.03 14.24
CA HIS A 217 -40.69 -32.35 13.92
C HIS A 217 -40.63 -33.30 15.14
N ALA A 218 -39.48 -33.38 15.81
CA ALA A 218 -39.33 -34.18 17.03
C ALA A 218 -40.32 -33.74 18.12
N ALA A 219 -40.49 -32.42 18.33
CA ALA A 219 -41.49 -31.89 19.25
C ALA A 219 -42.93 -32.30 18.87
N GLY A 220 -43.25 -32.31 17.57
CA GLY A 220 -44.53 -32.80 17.05
C GLY A 220 -44.77 -34.28 17.34
N VAL A 221 -43.75 -35.13 17.12
CA VAL A 221 -43.80 -36.57 17.46
C VAL A 221 -44.04 -36.77 18.96
N ALA A 222 -43.30 -36.04 19.81
CA ALA A 222 -43.51 -36.06 21.27
C ALA A 222 -44.95 -35.76 21.65
N ASN A 223 -45.51 -34.71 21.05
CA ASN A 223 -46.86 -34.26 21.36
C ASN A 223 -47.92 -35.30 20.93
N GLN A 224 -47.72 -35.97 19.79
CA GLN A 224 -48.60 -37.07 19.35
C GLN A 224 -48.56 -38.26 20.31
N VAL A 225 -47.36 -38.67 20.74
CA VAL A 225 -47.20 -39.74 21.74
C VAL A 225 -47.86 -39.36 23.06
N ALA A 226 -47.67 -38.11 23.51
CA ALA A 226 -48.30 -37.60 24.74
C ALA A 226 -49.84 -37.57 24.67
N GLN A 227 -50.40 -37.39 23.47
CA GLN A 227 -51.84 -37.45 23.21
C GLN A 227 -52.36 -38.89 23.03
N GLY A 228 -51.50 -39.90 23.17
CA GLY A 228 -51.86 -41.31 23.06
C GLY A 228 -51.84 -41.86 21.63
N ASN A 229 -51.40 -41.09 20.64
CA ASN A 229 -51.14 -41.62 19.30
C ASN A 229 -49.74 -42.25 19.25
N LEU A 230 -49.68 -43.58 19.20
CA LEU A 230 -48.43 -44.36 19.17
C LEU A 230 -48.05 -44.82 17.75
N ALA A 231 -48.89 -44.55 16.76
CA ALA A 231 -48.61 -44.77 15.35
C ALA A 231 -47.87 -43.56 14.76
N VAL A 232 -46.77 -43.15 15.39
CA VAL A 232 -45.95 -42.01 14.96
C VAL A 232 -44.82 -42.47 14.05
N ASP A 233 -44.56 -41.71 12.98
CA ASP A 233 -43.37 -41.88 12.15
C ASP A 233 -42.24 -41.00 12.70
N ALA A 234 -41.30 -41.63 13.38
CA ALA A 234 -40.11 -41.01 13.93
C ALA A 234 -38.83 -41.51 13.23
N THR A 235 -38.96 -42.00 11.99
CA THR A 235 -37.82 -42.48 11.21
C THR A 235 -36.85 -41.34 10.89
N THR A 236 -35.56 -41.64 10.94
CA THR A 236 -34.52 -40.65 10.66
C THR A 236 -33.28 -41.30 10.09
N ASP A 237 -32.72 -40.65 9.08
CA ASP A 237 -31.44 -40.93 8.42
C ASP A 237 -30.30 -40.05 8.97
N ARG A 238 -30.56 -39.29 10.05
CA ARG A 238 -29.57 -38.40 10.66
C ARG A 238 -28.62 -39.15 11.58
N ASP A 239 -27.32 -38.95 11.40
CA ASP A 239 -26.26 -39.46 12.27
C ASP A 239 -25.74 -38.40 13.27
N ASP A 240 -26.63 -37.54 13.76
CA ASP A 240 -26.32 -36.54 14.78
C ASP A 240 -27.27 -36.65 15.98
N GLU A 241 -27.05 -35.79 16.98
CA GLU A 241 -27.78 -35.79 18.25
C GLU A 241 -29.29 -35.60 18.06
N VAL A 242 -29.72 -34.95 16.98
CA VAL A 242 -31.15 -34.83 16.63
C VAL A 242 -31.68 -36.17 16.10
N GLY A 243 -30.88 -36.91 15.35
CA GLY A 243 -31.20 -38.28 14.94
C GLY A 243 -31.26 -39.25 16.12
N ASP A 244 -30.33 -39.13 17.08
CA ASP A 244 -30.35 -39.91 18.31
C ASP A 244 -31.63 -39.65 19.14
N LEU A 245 -32.06 -38.38 19.21
CA LEU A 245 -33.32 -38.00 19.84
C LEU A 245 -34.53 -38.67 19.15
N LEU A 246 -34.64 -38.57 17.83
CA LEU A 246 -35.76 -39.16 17.08
C LEU A 246 -35.79 -40.69 17.21
N ARG A 247 -34.63 -41.37 17.13
CA ARG A 247 -34.52 -42.82 17.37
C ARG A 247 -34.96 -43.22 18.78
N ALA A 248 -34.60 -42.44 19.79
CA ALA A 248 -35.02 -42.70 21.17
C ALA A 248 -36.54 -42.53 21.34
N MET A 249 -37.15 -41.54 20.68
CA MET A 249 -38.60 -41.34 20.71
C MET A 249 -39.37 -42.45 19.99
N ASP A 250 -38.85 -42.92 18.85
CA ASP A 250 -39.38 -44.09 18.12
C ASP A 250 -39.37 -45.36 18.99
N ALA A 251 -38.25 -45.62 19.68
CA ALA A 251 -38.16 -46.73 20.63
C ALA A 251 -39.16 -46.60 21.79
N MET A 252 -39.34 -45.39 22.33
CA MET A 252 -40.30 -45.12 23.40
C MET A 252 -41.75 -45.39 22.96
N ALA A 253 -42.14 -44.91 21.77
CA ALA A 253 -43.48 -45.13 21.22
C ALA A 253 -43.77 -46.64 21.02
N ARG A 254 -42.81 -47.39 20.47
CA ARG A 254 -42.92 -48.85 20.32
C ARG A 254 -43.07 -49.56 21.66
N GLN A 255 -42.26 -49.21 22.66
CA GLN A 255 -42.30 -49.84 23.97
C GLN A 255 -43.62 -49.55 24.70
N LEU A 256 -44.14 -48.32 24.59
CA LEU A 256 -45.43 -47.95 25.17
C LEU A 256 -46.58 -48.70 24.50
N ASN A 257 -46.54 -48.85 23.16
CA ASN A 257 -47.56 -49.57 22.40
C ASN A 257 -47.59 -51.06 22.79
N GLN A 258 -46.43 -51.69 22.92
CA GLN A 258 -46.30 -53.07 23.39
C GLN A 258 -46.81 -53.24 24.83
N SER A 259 -46.53 -52.27 25.71
CA SER A 259 -47.01 -52.30 27.10
C SER A 259 -48.53 -52.21 27.17
N ILE A 260 -49.16 -51.32 26.39
CA ILE A 260 -50.62 -51.20 26.30
C ILE A 260 -51.26 -52.47 25.73
N ALA A 261 -50.66 -53.06 24.69
CA ALA A 261 -51.12 -54.34 24.13
C ALA A 261 -51.11 -55.46 25.19
N THR A 262 -50.03 -55.56 25.96
CA THR A 262 -49.88 -56.55 27.05
C THR A 262 -50.93 -56.36 28.15
N VAL A 263 -51.21 -55.11 28.56
CA VAL A 263 -52.24 -54.80 29.56
C VAL A 263 -53.64 -55.13 29.05
N ARG A 264 -53.92 -54.87 27.77
CA ARG A 264 -55.19 -55.25 27.12
C ARG A 264 -55.39 -56.76 27.09
N GLU A 265 -54.37 -57.51 26.65
CA GLU A 265 -54.40 -58.97 26.63
C GLU A 265 -54.61 -59.56 28.04
N SER A 266 -53.89 -59.03 29.04
CA SER A 266 -54.06 -59.43 30.44
C SER A 266 -55.49 -59.16 30.93
N SER A 267 -56.05 -58.00 30.59
CA SER A 267 -57.43 -57.62 30.96
C SER A 267 -58.49 -58.49 30.28
N GLU A 268 -58.28 -58.89 29.02
CA GLU A 268 -59.16 -59.84 28.33
C GLU A 268 -59.08 -61.25 28.92
N SER A 269 -57.89 -61.69 29.33
CA SER A 269 -57.72 -62.99 29.99
C SER A 269 -58.46 -63.06 31.33
N ILE A 270 -58.50 -61.96 32.09
CA ILE A 270 -59.27 -61.86 33.34
C ILE A 270 -60.78 -61.80 33.08
N ARG A 271 -61.23 -61.19 31.98
CA ARG A 271 -62.65 -61.13 31.61
C ARG A 271 -63.20 -62.48 31.14
N LEU A 272 -62.36 -63.32 30.55
CA LEU A 272 -62.73 -64.65 30.01
C LEU A 272 -62.61 -65.77 31.05
N ALA A 273 -61.96 -65.52 32.19
CA ALA A 273 -61.86 -66.41 33.34
C ALA A 273 -63.00 -66.19 34.33
#